data_AF-U4UGH5-F1
#
_entry.id   AF-U4UGH5-F1
#
_cell.length_a   1.000
_cell.length_b   1.000
_cell.length_c   1.000
_cell.angle_alpha   90.00
_cell.angle_beta   90.00
_cell.angle_gamma   90.00
#
_symmetry.space_group_name_H-M   'P 1'
#
loop_
_entity.id
_entity.type
_entity.pdbx_description
1 polymer ?
#
loop_
_entity_poly.entity_id
_entity_poly.type
_entity_poly.pdbx_seq_one_letter_code
_entity_poly.pdbx_strand_id
1 'polypeptide(L)'
;MNARASGRWNSEDAVESLNPDTIVSIINDYPYHVNALIQTSDLCKLSEDLAMAAELIEQALYYLEVAFHPLFSVTQGNCRLDYRRQENRALYVAMFKHLAFLGGRACNRTALEFCKLLLSLDPEGDPVAVKLSIDFYALRAKEYQWLVDFVEQSDIRFYLMQLPNFSFSVAMARFYLGDVVKANDLLQDALLMFPQALMPLLEKCSIQIDKRVSQHSFFTMPDEKNTPKALAPLITLFVSRNCHIWKDAVLLPWLEKNVHNVLDRVDQNDPIVQDYFEKRMRR
;
A
#
# COMPACT_ATOMS: atom_id res chain seq x y z
N MET A 1 -26.06 -35.93 1.69
CA MET A 1 -26.37 -34.48 1.53
C MET A 1 -26.25 -33.66 2.84
N ASN A 2 -25.89 -34.25 4.00
CA ASN A 2 -25.85 -33.52 5.30
C ASN A 2 -24.45 -33.17 5.87
N ALA A 3 -23.34 -33.73 5.38
CA ALA A 3 -22.02 -33.46 5.96
C ALA A 3 -21.41 -32.10 5.56
N ARG A 4 -21.75 -31.59 4.36
CA ARG A 4 -21.26 -30.28 3.87
C ARG A 4 -21.90 -29.10 4.60
N ALA A 5 -23.13 -29.27 5.10
CA ALA A 5 -23.80 -28.23 5.87
C ALA A 5 -23.24 -28.19 7.30
N SER A 6 -23.16 -29.34 8.00
CA SER A 6 -22.68 -29.39 9.39
C SER A 6 -21.22 -28.95 9.56
N GLY A 7 -20.34 -29.23 8.59
CA GLY A 7 -18.96 -28.76 8.62
C GLY A 7 -18.80 -27.26 8.40
N ARG A 8 -19.74 -26.62 7.69
CA ARG A 8 -19.71 -25.17 7.40
C ARG A 8 -20.01 -24.35 8.67
N TRP A 9 -21.07 -24.71 9.40
CA TRP A 9 -21.47 -24.03 10.64
C TRP A 9 -20.41 -24.14 11.73
N ASN A 10 -19.85 -25.33 11.97
CA ASN A 10 -18.78 -25.52 12.96
C ASN A 10 -17.49 -24.75 12.60
N SER A 11 -17.21 -24.55 11.32
CA SER A 11 -16.05 -23.76 10.89
C SER A 11 -16.27 -22.27 11.10
N GLU A 12 -17.44 -21.71 10.78
CA GLU A 12 -17.71 -20.28 10.96
C GLU A 12 -17.68 -19.89 12.45
N ASP A 13 -18.28 -20.69 13.33
CA ASP A 13 -18.27 -20.46 14.79
C ASP A 13 -16.86 -20.61 15.40
N ALA A 14 -16.06 -21.57 14.91
CA ALA A 14 -14.67 -21.74 15.34
C ALA A 14 -13.78 -20.55 14.91
N VAL A 15 -14.01 -20.03 13.71
CA VAL A 15 -13.33 -18.86 13.16
C VAL A 15 -13.71 -17.59 13.93
N GLU A 16 -14.97 -17.44 14.34
CA GLU A 16 -15.42 -16.31 15.17
C GLU A 16 -14.91 -16.38 16.61
N SER A 17 -14.75 -17.59 17.17
CA SER A 17 -14.27 -17.78 18.55
C SER A 17 -12.76 -17.61 18.73
N LEU A 18 -11.97 -17.59 17.64
CA LEU A 18 -10.49 -17.47 17.64
C LEU A 18 -9.77 -18.47 18.56
N ASN A 19 -10.41 -19.57 18.95
CA ASN A 19 -9.82 -20.56 19.84
C ASN A 19 -8.75 -21.38 19.08
N PRO A 20 -7.45 -21.25 19.42
CA PRO A 20 -6.37 -21.93 18.70
C PRO A 20 -6.56 -23.44 18.62
N ASP A 21 -7.03 -24.07 19.71
CA ASP A 21 -7.22 -25.52 19.79
C ASP A 21 -8.27 -26.02 18.81
N THR A 22 -9.32 -25.22 18.58
CA THR A 22 -10.40 -25.58 17.65
C THR A 22 -9.94 -25.46 16.19
N ILE A 23 -9.17 -24.41 15.87
CA ILE A 23 -8.63 -24.20 14.53
C ILE A 23 -7.58 -25.28 14.19
N VAL A 24 -6.72 -25.65 15.14
CA VAL A 24 -5.76 -26.75 14.97
C VAL A 24 -6.47 -28.09 14.77
N SER A 25 -7.55 -28.35 15.53
CA SER A 25 -8.39 -29.54 15.31
C SER A 25 -8.95 -29.59 13.88
N ILE A 26 -9.43 -28.47 13.35
CA ILE A 26 -9.95 -28.39 11.97
C ILE A 26 -8.85 -28.68 10.94
N ILE A 27 -7.62 -28.21 11.15
CA ILE A 27 -6.51 -28.49 10.21
C ILE A 27 -6.13 -29.97 10.24
N ASN A 28 -6.12 -30.58 11.43
CA ASN A 28 -5.83 -32.01 11.57
C ASN A 28 -6.88 -32.87 10.86
N ASP A 29 -8.17 -32.51 10.98
CA ASP A 29 -9.27 -33.23 10.34
C ASP A 29 -9.39 -32.89 8.83
N TYR A 30 -9.09 -31.65 8.44
CA TYR A 30 -9.22 -31.12 7.08
C TYR A 30 -7.99 -30.28 6.67
N PRO A 31 -6.87 -30.92 6.29
CA PRO A 31 -5.62 -30.22 5.97
C PRO A 31 -5.70 -29.24 4.80
N TYR A 32 -6.70 -29.38 3.93
CA TYR A 32 -6.90 -28.54 2.74
C TYR A 32 -7.81 -27.32 2.99
N HIS A 33 -8.24 -27.09 4.24
CA HIS A 33 -9.15 -25.99 4.55
C HIS A 33 -8.43 -24.64 4.55
N VAL A 34 -8.45 -23.96 3.39
CA VAL A 34 -7.73 -22.69 3.13
C VAL A 34 -7.97 -21.62 4.21
N ASN A 35 -9.22 -21.41 4.65
CA ASN A 35 -9.51 -20.40 5.65
C ASN A 35 -8.91 -20.72 7.03
N ALA A 36 -8.78 -22.02 7.38
CA ALA A 36 -8.16 -22.42 8.63
C ALA A 36 -6.63 -22.21 8.56
N LEU A 37 -6.00 -22.55 7.43
CA LEU A 37 -4.57 -22.28 7.20
C LEU A 37 -4.25 -20.78 7.33
N ILE A 38 -5.09 -19.92 6.74
CA ILE A 38 -4.93 -18.46 6.81
C ILE A 38 -5.00 -17.96 8.26
N GLN A 39 -5.91 -18.50 9.07
CA GLN A 39 -6.05 -18.08 10.47
C GLN A 39 -4.97 -18.64 11.37
N THR A 40 -4.56 -19.89 11.16
CA THR A 40 -3.41 -20.45 11.87
C THR A 40 -2.14 -19.70 11.54
N SER A 41 -1.97 -19.22 10.30
CA SER A 41 -0.86 -18.31 9.98
C SER A 41 -0.88 -17.04 10.84
N ASP A 42 -2.05 -16.45 11.08
CA ASP A 42 -2.17 -15.29 11.98
C ASP A 42 -1.85 -15.63 13.43
N LEU A 43 -2.26 -16.80 13.93
CA LEU A 43 -1.87 -17.30 15.25
C LEU A 43 -0.36 -17.51 15.36
N CYS A 44 0.27 -18.14 14.37
CA CYS A 44 1.72 -18.32 14.31
C CYS A 44 2.45 -16.96 14.32
N LYS A 45 1.93 -15.94 13.62
CA LYS A 45 2.48 -14.58 13.68
C LYS A 45 2.39 -13.96 15.07
N LEU A 46 1.28 -14.17 15.78
CA LEU A 46 1.12 -13.70 17.16
C LEU A 46 2.08 -14.41 18.12
N SER A 47 2.42 -15.67 17.85
CA SER A 47 3.42 -16.45 18.59
C SER A 47 4.86 -16.25 18.09
N GLU A 48 5.10 -15.27 17.21
CA GLU A 48 6.41 -14.95 16.62
C GLU A 48 7.04 -16.07 15.76
N ASP A 49 6.29 -17.13 15.43
CA ASP A 49 6.72 -18.17 14.48
C ASP A 49 6.41 -17.74 13.04
N LEU A 50 7.21 -16.79 12.55
CA LEU A 50 7.04 -16.22 11.21
C LEU A 50 7.33 -17.21 10.08
N ALA A 51 8.15 -18.24 10.33
CA ALA A 51 8.50 -19.26 9.35
C ALA A 51 7.29 -20.16 9.07
N MET A 52 6.70 -20.73 10.13
CA MET A 52 5.48 -21.52 10.03
C MET A 52 4.32 -20.69 9.45
N ALA A 53 4.20 -19.44 9.89
CA ALA A 53 3.16 -18.56 9.36
C ALA A 53 3.26 -18.34 7.84
N ALA A 54 4.47 -18.19 7.31
CA ALA A 54 4.69 -18.04 5.88
C ALA A 54 4.39 -19.34 5.13
N GLU A 55 4.84 -20.49 5.63
CA GLU A 55 4.59 -21.81 5.05
C GLU A 55 3.09 -22.10 4.93
N LEU A 56 2.30 -21.80 5.97
CA LEU A 56 0.84 -21.98 5.95
C LEU A 56 0.15 -21.15 4.87
N ILE A 57 0.63 -19.93 4.60
CA ILE A 57 0.09 -19.10 3.51
C ILE A 57 0.52 -19.61 2.14
N GLU A 58 1.77 -20.06 2.00
CA GLU A 58 2.27 -20.68 0.77
C GLU A 58 1.48 -21.96 0.45
N GLN A 59 1.18 -22.77 1.47
CA GLN A 59 0.32 -23.95 1.37
C GLN A 59 -1.12 -23.59 0.99
N ALA A 60 -1.69 -22.55 1.59
CA ALA A 60 -3.03 -22.06 1.25
C ALA A 60 -3.12 -21.62 -0.22
N LEU A 61 -2.10 -20.90 -0.72
CA LEU A 61 -2.01 -20.50 -2.13
C LEU A 61 -1.87 -21.70 -3.06
N TYR A 62 -1.03 -22.66 -2.71
CA TYR A 62 -0.87 -23.89 -3.49
C TYR A 62 -2.20 -24.64 -3.64
N TYR A 63 -2.98 -24.78 -2.56
CA TYR A 63 -4.28 -25.45 -2.64
C TYR A 63 -5.31 -24.68 -3.49
N LEU A 64 -5.28 -23.36 -3.45
CA LEU A 64 -6.11 -22.54 -4.33
C LEU A 64 -5.70 -22.70 -5.80
N GLU A 65 -4.40 -22.70 -6.09
CA GLU A 65 -3.85 -22.88 -7.44
C GLU A 65 -4.25 -24.24 -8.03
N VAL A 66 -4.15 -25.31 -7.25
CA VAL A 66 -4.57 -26.66 -7.67
C VAL A 66 -6.06 -26.71 -8.05
N ALA A 67 -6.88 -25.84 -7.46
CA ALA A 67 -8.31 -25.75 -7.74
C ALA A 67 -8.66 -24.82 -8.92
N PHE A 68 -7.67 -24.17 -9.56
CA PHE A 68 -7.94 -23.29 -10.68
C PHE A 68 -8.49 -24.05 -11.89
N HIS A 69 -9.48 -23.44 -12.53
CA HIS A 69 -9.96 -23.94 -13.81
C HIS A 69 -8.82 -23.84 -14.85
N PRO A 70 -8.61 -24.82 -15.76
CA PRO A 70 -7.54 -24.77 -16.75
C PRO A 70 -7.53 -23.53 -17.66
N LEU A 71 -8.68 -22.87 -17.81
CA LEU A 71 -8.83 -21.62 -18.56
C LEU A 71 -8.56 -20.35 -17.71
N PHE A 72 -8.43 -20.49 -16.39
CA PHE A 72 -8.06 -19.39 -15.51
C PHE A 72 -6.54 -19.22 -15.55
N SER A 73 -6.07 -18.28 -16.37
CA SER A 73 -4.66 -18.01 -16.59
C SER A 73 -4.29 -16.61 -16.12
N VAL A 74 -3.70 -16.52 -14.93
CA VAL A 74 -3.25 -15.27 -14.32
C VAL A 74 -2.21 -14.50 -15.17
N THR A 75 -1.55 -15.15 -16.11
CA THR A 75 -0.52 -14.55 -16.98
C THR A 75 -1.09 -13.75 -18.15
N GLN A 76 -2.38 -13.93 -18.48
CA GLN A 76 -3.00 -13.25 -19.62
C GLN A 76 -3.49 -11.83 -19.31
N GLY A 77 -3.53 -11.42 -18.03
CA GLY A 77 -3.96 -10.08 -17.61
C GLY A 77 -5.47 -9.79 -17.81
N ASN A 78 -6.24 -10.76 -18.29
CA ASN A 78 -7.69 -10.68 -18.53
C ASN A 78 -8.52 -11.50 -17.51
N CYS A 79 -7.87 -12.20 -16.57
CA CYS A 79 -8.53 -13.00 -15.55
C CYS A 79 -9.06 -12.09 -14.44
N ARG A 80 -10.36 -11.81 -14.48
CA ARG A 80 -11.05 -11.05 -13.43
C ARG A 80 -11.69 -11.98 -12.42
N LEU A 81 -11.64 -11.59 -11.15
CA LEU A 81 -12.17 -12.39 -10.05
C LEU A 81 -12.96 -11.50 -9.08
N ASP A 82 -14.29 -11.52 -9.19
CA ASP A 82 -15.14 -10.64 -8.38
C ASP A 82 -15.03 -10.95 -6.87
N TYR A 83 -14.49 -10.01 -6.08
CA TYR A 83 -14.32 -10.15 -4.63
C TYR A 83 -15.64 -10.23 -3.84
N ARG A 84 -16.75 -9.78 -4.43
CA ARG A 84 -18.07 -9.85 -3.77
C ARG A 84 -18.50 -11.29 -3.55
N ARG A 85 -18.03 -12.22 -4.38
CA ARG A 85 -18.23 -13.66 -4.20
C ARG A 85 -17.36 -14.17 -3.06
N GLN A 86 -17.98 -14.78 -2.06
CA GLN A 86 -17.30 -15.21 -0.84
C GLN A 86 -16.17 -16.20 -1.13
N GLU A 87 -16.34 -17.06 -2.13
CA GLU A 87 -15.38 -18.08 -2.57
C GLU A 87 -14.06 -17.48 -3.05
N ASN A 88 -14.11 -16.27 -3.61
CA ASN A 88 -12.94 -15.60 -4.19
C ASN A 88 -12.07 -14.90 -3.13
N ARG A 89 -12.67 -14.54 -1.98
CA ARG A 89 -12.01 -13.71 -0.96
C ARG A 89 -10.75 -14.36 -0.41
N ALA A 90 -10.78 -15.68 -0.24
CA ALA A 90 -9.64 -16.44 0.30
C ALA A 90 -8.38 -16.24 -0.53
N LEU A 91 -8.49 -16.19 -1.87
CA LEU A 91 -7.35 -15.95 -2.76
C LEU A 91 -6.76 -14.55 -2.56
N TYR A 92 -7.59 -13.52 -2.52
CA TYR A 92 -7.13 -12.14 -2.27
C TYR A 92 -6.41 -12.02 -0.92
N VAL A 93 -6.98 -12.60 0.14
CA VAL A 93 -6.40 -12.56 1.49
C VAL A 93 -5.09 -13.32 1.54
N ALA A 94 -5.03 -14.55 1.00
CA ALA A 94 -3.82 -15.36 0.97
C ALA A 94 -2.70 -14.66 0.17
N MET A 95 -3.01 -14.12 -1.01
CA MET A 95 -2.06 -13.37 -1.83
C MET A 95 -1.55 -12.10 -1.15
N PHE A 96 -2.44 -11.34 -0.51
CA PHE A 96 -2.06 -10.12 0.20
C PHE A 96 -1.18 -10.43 1.43
N LYS A 97 -1.46 -11.52 2.15
CA LYS A 97 -0.59 -11.99 3.23
C LYS A 97 0.77 -12.47 2.70
N HIS A 98 0.79 -13.21 1.60
CA HIS A 98 2.03 -13.65 0.96
C HIS A 98 2.87 -12.46 0.49
N LEU A 99 2.24 -11.45 -0.12
CA LEU A 99 2.84 -10.15 -0.45
C LEU A 99 3.52 -9.51 0.77
N ALA A 100 2.87 -9.51 1.94
CA ALA A 100 3.45 -8.97 3.16
C ALA A 100 4.69 -9.76 3.62
N PHE A 101 4.67 -11.09 3.54
CA PHE A 101 5.85 -11.93 3.83
C PHE A 101 7.00 -11.71 2.85
N LEU A 102 6.70 -11.54 1.55
CA LEU A 102 7.72 -11.18 0.55
C LEU A 102 8.34 -9.81 0.84
N GLY A 103 7.51 -8.83 1.21
CA GLY A 103 7.98 -7.50 1.63
C GLY A 103 8.88 -7.54 2.86
N GLY A 104 8.53 -8.35 3.87
CA GLY A 104 9.35 -8.56 5.06
C GLY A 104 10.71 -9.20 4.76
N ARG A 105 10.78 -10.08 3.76
CA ARG A 105 12.01 -10.72 3.25
C ARG A 105 12.80 -9.82 2.27
N ALA A 106 12.35 -8.59 2.04
CA ALA A 106 12.90 -7.65 1.05
C ALA A 106 12.90 -8.17 -0.40
N CYS A 107 12.03 -9.12 -0.73
CA CYS A 107 11.80 -9.61 -2.09
C CYS A 107 10.91 -8.62 -2.88
N ASN A 108 11.35 -7.36 -2.97
CA ASN A 108 10.52 -6.24 -3.45
C ASN A 108 10.08 -6.40 -4.91
N ARG A 109 10.91 -7.01 -5.76
CA ARG A 109 10.54 -7.28 -7.16
C ARG A 109 9.40 -8.29 -7.24
N THR A 110 9.49 -9.40 -6.52
CA THR A 110 8.41 -10.40 -6.47
C THR A 110 7.15 -9.81 -5.84
N ALA A 111 7.30 -9.06 -4.74
CA ALA A 111 6.19 -8.35 -4.11
C ALA A 111 5.47 -7.41 -5.09
N LEU A 112 6.21 -6.65 -5.92
CA LEU A 112 5.61 -5.81 -6.95
C LEU A 112 4.79 -6.63 -7.96
N GLU A 113 5.26 -7.79 -8.39
CA GLU A 113 4.49 -8.65 -9.32
C GLU A 113 3.22 -9.18 -8.66
N PHE A 114 3.23 -9.51 -7.36
CA PHE A 114 2.02 -9.85 -6.61
C PHE A 114 1.06 -8.65 -6.49
N CYS A 115 1.57 -7.42 -6.33
CA CYS A 115 0.72 -6.23 -6.36
C CYS A 115 0.02 -6.06 -7.71
N LYS A 116 0.77 -6.20 -8.81
CA LYS A 116 0.23 -6.13 -10.17
C LYS A 116 -0.82 -7.22 -10.41
N LEU A 117 -0.55 -8.44 -9.93
CA LEU A 117 -1.47 -9.56 -10.06
C LEU A 117 -2.76 -9.31 -9.28
N LEU A 118 -2.68 -8.93 -7.99
CA LEU A 118 -3.84 -8.56 -7.17
C LEU A 118 -4.69 -7.48 -7.84
N LEU A 119 -4.03 -6.43 -8.35
CA LEU A 119 -4.71 -5.35 -9.06
C LEU A 119 -5.35 -5.84 -10.37
N SER A 120 -4.73 -6.77 -11.09
CA SER A 120 -5.29 -7.31 -12.33
C SER A 120 -6.57 -8.14 -12.13
N LEU A 121 -6.77 -8.74 -10.95
CA LEU A 121 -7.95 -9.54 -10.64
C LEU A 121 -9.20 -8.65 -10.47
N ASP A 122 -9.06 -7.47 -9.87
CA ASP A 122 -10.11 -6.45 -9.75
C ASP A 122 -9.52 -5.03 -9.79
N PRO A 123 -9.25 -4.49 -10.99
CA PRO A 123 -8.57 -3.20 -11.15
C PRO A 123 -9.34 -2.01 -10.57
N GLU A 124 -10.68 -2.05 -10.68
CA GLU A 124 -11.57 -0.99 -10.23
C GLU A 124 -11.81 -1.11 -8.73
N GLY A 125 -12.23 -2.29 -8.26
CA GLY A 125 -12.61 -2.52 -6.87
C GLY A 125 -11.45 -2.45 -5.89
N ASP A 126 -10.26 -2.93 -6.28
CA ASP A 126 -9.06 -3.02 -5.42
C ASP A 126 -9.40 -3.39 -3.95
N PRO A 127 -10.02 -4.56 -3.72
CA PRO A 127 -10.67 -4.90 -2.46
C PRO A 127 -9.72 -5.00 -1.26
N VAL A 128 -8.42 -5.21 -1.53
CA VAL A 128 -7.35 -5.26 -0.52
C VAL A 128 -6.50 -4.00 -0.50
N ALA A 129 -6.92 -2.95 -1.21
CA ALA A 129 -6.27 -1.65 -1.30
C ALA A 129 -4.78 -1.70 -1.69
N VAL A 130 -4.43 -2.58 -2.65
CA VAL A 130 -3.04 -2.79 -3.09
C VAL A 130 -2.43 -1.54 -3.70
N LYS A 131 -3.25 -0.65 -4.27
CA LYS A 131 -2.85 0.68 -4.76
C LYS A 131 -2.14 1.52 -3.68
N LEU A 132 -2.44 1.29 -2.40
CA LEU A 132 -1.80 2.00 -1.29
C LEU A 132 -0.37 1.53 -0.99
N SER A 133 0.13 0.49 -1.66
CA SER A 133 1.46 -0.10 -1.41
C SER A 133 2.27 -0.41 -2.67
N ILE A 134 1.63 -0.48 -3.84
CA ILE A 134 2.28 -0.83 -5.11
C ILE A 134 3.40 0.13 -5.49
N ASP A 135 3.24 1.42 -5.18
CA ASP A 135 4.23 2.47 -5.42
C ASP A 135 5.53 2.21 -4.64
N PHE A 136 5.41 1.82 -3.36
CA PHE A 136 6.55 1.49 -2.51
C PHE A 136 7.35 0.32 -3.08
N TYR A 137 6.68 -0.76 -3.47
CA TYR A 137 7.37 -1.92 -4.04
C TYR A 137 8.00 -1.60 -5.39
N ALA A 138 7.37 -0.74 -6.20
CA ALA A 138 7.96 -0.27 -7.46
C ALA A 138 9.26 0.51 -7.22
N LEU A 139 9.27 1.46 -6.27
CA LEU A 139 10.48 2.21 -5.91
C LEU A 139 11.58 1.30 -5.36
N ARG A 140 11.23 0.38 -4.45
CA ARG A 140 12.19 -0.56 -3.85
C ARG A 140 12.74 -1.56 -4.85
N ALA A 141 11.96 -1.93 -5.86
CA ALA A 141 12.38 -2.78 -6.97
C ALA A 141 13.13 -2.00 -8.09
N LYS A 142 13.28 -0.68 -7.95
CA LYS A 142 13.86 0.23 -8.96
C LYS A 142 13.10 0.25 -10.29
N GLU A 143 11.82 -0.10 -10.26
CA GLU A 143 10.91 -0.08 -11.40
C GLU A 143 10.29 1.31 -11.56
N TYR A 144 11.15 2.33 -11.66
CA TYR A 144 10.76 3.74 -11.69
C TYR A 144 9.95 4.09 -12.93
N GLN A 145 10.42 3.64 -14.11
CA GLN A 145 9.75 3.87 -15.38
C GLN A 145 8.36 3.23 -15.38
N TRP A 146 8.25 1.99 -14.88
CA TRP A 146 6.97 1.31 -14.77
C TRP A 146 5.98 2.08 -13.89
N LEU A 147 6.41 2.61 -12.74
CA LEU A 147 5.52 3.38 -11.85
C LEU A 147 5.02 4.65 -12.53
N VAL A 148 5.91 5.35 -13.23
CA VAL A 148 5.58 6.54 -14.00
C VAL A 148 4.57 6.21 -15.09
N ASP A 149 4.83 5.18 -15.89
CA ASP A 149 3.95 4.74 -16.97
C ASP A 149 2.58 4.30 -16.44
N PHE A 150 2.58 3.55 -15.34
CA PHE A 150 1.36 3.10 -14.66
C PHE A 150 0.46 4.29 -14.27
N VAL A 151 1.03 5.37 -13.73
CA VAL A 151 0.24 6.55 -13.34
C VAL A 151 -0.13 7.41 -14.53
N GLU A 152 0.76 7.61 -15.50
CA GLU A 152 0.50 8.49 -16.66
C GLU A 152 -0.48 7.89 -17.67
N GLN A 153 -0.50 6.57 -17.82
CA GLN A 153 -1.37 5.87 -18.76
C GLN A 153 -2.70 5.42 -18.12
N SER A 154 -2.89 5.69 -16.83
CA SER A 154 -4.11 5.30 -16.13
C SER A 154 -5.23 6.31 -16.34
N ASP A 155 -6.41 5.83 -16.74
CA ASP A 155 -7.64 6.63 -16.81
C ASP A 155 -8.01 7.25 -15.44
N ILE A 156 -7.54 6.66 -14.35
CA ILE A 156 -7.75 7.13 -12.98
C ILE A 156 -6.57 7.92 -12.42
N ARG A 157 -5.68 8.44 -13.27
CA ARG A 157 -4.51 9.25 -12.87
C ARG A 157 -4.85 10.32 -11.85
N PHE A 158 -5.95 11.05 -12.08
CA PHE A 158 -6.42 12.09 -11.16
C PHE A 158 -6.62 11.53 -9.74
N TYR A 159 -7.29 10.39 -9.60
CA TYR A 159 -7.54 9.75 -8.31
C TYR A 159 -6.26 9.21 -7.67
N LEU A 160 -5.34 8.64 -8.46
CA LEU A 160 -4.05 8.17 -7.95
C LEU A 160 -3.23 9.32 -7.36
N MET A 161 -3.19 10.47 -8.05
CA MET A 161 -2.50 11.68 -7.58
C MET A 161 -3.23 12.39 -6.42
N GLN A 162 -4.41 11.94 -6.02
CA GLN A 162 -5.04 12.36 -4.76
C GLN A 162 -4.59 11.52 -3.56
N LEU A 163 -3.80 10.48 -3.78
CA LEU A 163 -3.19 9.70 -2.72
C LEU A 163 -1.76 10.22 -2.44
N PRO A 164 -1.38 10.36 -1.15
CA PRO A 164 -0.06 10.86 -0.79
C PRO A 164 1.05 9.92 -1.29
N ASN A 165 0.86 8.60 -1.21
CA ASN A 165 1.86 7.63 -1.64
C ASN A 165 2.25 7.83 -3.11
N PHE A 166 1.30 7.87 -4.06
CA PHE A 166 1.63 8.09 -5.46
C PHE A 166 2.22 9.47 -5.74
N SER A 167 1.70 10.52 -5.14
CA SER A 167 2.16 11.89 -5.41
C SER A 167 3.64 12.07 -5.07
N PHE A 168 4.07 11.56 -3.92
CA PHE A 168 5.47 11.57 -3.51
C PHE A 168 6.30 10.53 -4.29
N SER A 169 5.77 9.33 -4.51
CA SER A 169 6.51 8.24 -5.16
C SER A 169 6.77 8.48 -6.65
N VAL A 170 5.85 9.11 -7.39
CA VAL A 170 6.07 9.46 -8.80
C VAL A 170 7.13 10.56 -8.93
N ALA A 171 7.13 11.54 -8.02
CA ALA A 171 8.17 12.57 -7.97
C ALA A 171 9.56 11.93 -7.75
N MET A 172 9.67 11.00 -6.79
CA MET A 172 10.89 10.23 -6.55
C MET A 172 11.30 9.39 -7.76
N ALA A 173 10.35 8.71 -8.41
CA ALA A 173 10.64 7.90 -9.60
C ALA A 173 11.21 8.76 -10.74
N ARG A 174 10.62 9.93 -11.00
CA ARG A 174 11.14 10.89 -12.00
C ARG A 174 12.53 11.41 -11.63
N PHE A 175 12.78 11.66 -10.34
CA PHE A 175 14.11 12.05 -9.86
C PHE A 175 15.16 10.98 -10.18
N TYR A 176 14.87 9.71 -9.87
CA TYR A 176 15.79 8.60 -10.15
C TYR A 176 15.97 8.31 -11.65
N LEU A 177 15.01 8.68 -12.49
CA LEU A 177 15.13 8.61 -13.95
C LEU A 177 15.96 9.77 -14.55
N GLY A 178 16.39 10.75 -13.73
CA GLY A 178 17.16 11.91 -14.16
C GLY A 178 16.32 13.08 -14.67
N ASP A 179 14.99 12.99 -14.61
CA ASP A 179 14.06 14.07 -14.98
C ASP A 179 13.87 15.03 -13.79
N VAL A 180 14.95 15.70 -13.40
CA VAL A 180 15.01 16.50 -12.16
C VAL A 180 14.06 17.69 -12.18
N VAL A 181 13.82 18.29 -13.35
CA VAL A 181 12.92 19.45 -13.49
C VAL A 181 11.49 19.01 -13.15
N LYS A 182 10.97 18.00 -13.84
CA LYS A 182 9.63 17.48 -13.58
C LYS A 182 9.50 16.87 -12.19
N ALA A 183 10.56 16.25 -11.67
CA ALA A 183 10.58 15.71 -10.32
C ALA A 183 10.42 16.82 -9.26
N ASN A 184 11.10 17.97 -9.43
CA ASN A 184 10.94 19.12 -8.53
C ASN A 184 9.51 19.63 -8.55
N ASP A 185 8.93 19.83 -9.74
CA ASP A 185 7.55 20.31 -9.88
C ASP A 185 6.58 19.35 -9.18
N LEU A 186 6.69 18.05 -9.43
CA LEU A 186 5.83 17.04 -8.81
C LEU A 186 6.01 16.94 -7.29
N LEU A 187 7.22 17.10 -6.76
CA LEU A 187 7.45 17.07 -5.32
C LEU A 187 6.87 18.33 -4.65
N GLN A 188 7.05 19.50 -5.26
CA GLN A 188 6.47 20.75 -4.75
C GLN A 188 4.95 20.68 -4.80
N ASP A 189 4.37 20.17 -5.89
CA ASP A 189 2.95 19.90 -6.02
C ASP A 189 2.46 18.94 -4.93
N ALA A 190 3.19 17.87 -4.64
CA ALA A 190 2.84 16.93 -3.57
C ALA A 190 2.89 17.57 -2.17
N LEU A 191 3.89 18.40 -1.90
CA LEU A 191 4.03 19.15 -0.64
C LEU A 191 2.93 20.20 -0.46
N LEU A 192 2.52 20.86 -1.55
CA LEU A 192 1.35 21.75 -1.56
C LEU A 192 0.05 20.96 -1.42
N MET A 193 -0.07 19.80 -2.06
CA MET A 193 -1.27 18.96 -2.01
C MET A 193 -1.46 18.31 -0.62
N PHE A 194 -0.38 17.92 0.07
CA PHE A 194 -0.38 17.20 1.34
C PHE A 194 0.61 17.80 2.36
N PRO A 195 0.45 19.07 2.79
CA PRO A 195 1.38 19.71 3.70
C PRO A 195 1.53 18.94 5.03
N GLN A 196 0.45 18.33 5.51
CA GLN A 196 0.45 17.51 6.72
C GLN A 196 1.30 16.22 6.65
N ALA A 197 1.80 15.83 5.47
CA ALA A 197 2.63 14.64 5.32
C ALA A 197 4.11 14.88 5.68
N LEU A 198 4.58 16.14 5.61
CA LEU A 198 6.00 16.46 5.77
C LEU A 198 6.49 16.19 7.21
N MET A 199 5.82 16.75 8.21
CA MET A 199 6.27 16.64 9.61
C MET A 199 6.31 15.18 10.09
N PRO A 200 5.26 14.36 9.90
CA PRO A 200 5.32 12.95 10.27
C PRO A 200 6.41 12.17 9.53
N LEU A 201 6.69 12.53 8.27
CA LEU A 201 7.76 11.91 7.49
C LEU A 201 9.14 12.21 8.10
N LEU A 202 9.43 13.48 8.40
CA LEU A 202 10.70 13.91 8.99
C LEU A 202 10.93 13.29 10.38
N GLU A 203 9.88 13.30 11.22
CA GLU A 203 9.89 12.67 12.55
C GLU A 203 10.18 11.17 12.45
N LYS A 204 9.47 10.45 11.56
CA LYS A 204 9.66 9.01 11.37
C LYS A 204 11.06 8.67 10.86
N CYS A 205 11.65 9.57 10.09
CA CYS A 205 13.01 9.41 9.60
C CYS A 205 14.08 9.81 10.64
N SER A 206 13.69 10.40 11.78
CA SER A 206 14.58 10.96 12.80
C SER A 206 15.51 12.05 12.24
N ILE A 207 14.99 12.86 11.32
CA ILE A 207 15.72 13.96 10.68
C ILE A 207 15.55 15.22 11.52
N GLN A 208 16.63 15.98 11.72
CA GLN A 208 16.55 17.30 12.36
C GLN A 208 15.82 18.28 11.44
N ILE A 209 14.75 18.87 11.95
CA ILE A 209 13.93 19.83 11.22
C ILE A 209 14.61 21.19 11.29
N ASP A 210 14.79 21.84 10.14
CA ASP A 210 15.32 23.19 10.06
C ASP A 210 14.42 24.19 10.81
N LYS A 211 15.01 25.26 11.35
CA LYS A 211 14.31 26.31 12.11
C LYS A 211 13.21 27.00 11.29
N ARG A 212 13.45 27.26 10.01
CA ARG A 212 12.48 27.85 9.09
C ARG A 212 11.25 26.96 8.97
N VAL A 213 11.44 25.65 8.75
CA VAL A 213 10.33 24.70 8.58
C VAL A 213 9.53 24.55 9.88
N SER A 214 10.22 24.39 11.01
CA SER A 214 9.60 24.23 12.33
C SER A 214 8.88 25.48 12.85
N GLN A 215 9.21 26.67 12.33
CA GLN A 215 8.53 27.93 12.69
C GLN A 215 7.43 28.32 11.69
N HIS A 216 7.44 27.75 10.49
CA HIS A 216 6.49 28.11 9.44
C HIS A 216 5.15 27.39 9.62
N SER A 217 4.06 28.16 9.67
CA SER A 217 2.70 27.65 9.97
C SER A 217 2.19 26.64 8.93
N PHE A 218 2.58 26.80 7.66
CA PHE A 218 2.11 25.96 6.55
C PHE A 218 2.30 24.44 6.77
N PHE A 219 3.43 24.02 7.34
CA PHE A 219 3.69 22.59 7.60
C PHE A 219 3.41 22.17 9.04
N THR A 220 3.40 23.11 9.98
CA THR A 220 3.29 22.84 11.43
C THR A 220 1.85 22.90 11.94
N MET A 221 0.99 23.69 11.29
CA MET A 221 -0.40 23.90 11.68
C MET A 221 -1.32 23.50 10.53
N PRO A 222 -1.53 22.19 10.30
CA PRO A 222 -2.43 21.73 9.25
C PRO A 222 -3.88 22.16 9.53
N ASP A 223 -4.62 22.49 8.48
CA ASP A 223 -6.04 22.85 8.58
C ASP A 223 -6.89 21.59 8.80
N GLU A 224 -7.06 21.21 10.07
CA GLU A 224 -7.79 20.01 10.47
C GLU A 224 -9.29 20.08 10.12
N LYS A 225 -9.89 21.27 10.06
CA LYS A 225 -11.33 21.43 9.80
C LYS A 225 -11.69 21.07 8.36
N ASN A 226 -10.81 21.40 7.43
CA ASN A 226 -11.02 21.22 6.00
C ASN A 226 -10.33 19.97 5.45
N THR A 227 -9.68 19.18 6.30
CA THR A 227 -8.99 17.95 5.91
C THR A 227 -9.93 16.74 6.01
N PRO A 228 -10.09 15.93 4.94
CA PRO A 228 -10.86 14.70 5.00
C PRO A 228 -10.32 13.73 6.06
N LYS A 229 -11.21 13.13 6.87
CA LYS A 229 -10.82 12.20 7.96
C LYS A 229 -9.99 11.00 7.49
N ALA A 230 -10.24 10.53 6.27
CA ALA A 230 -9.51 9.40 5.68
C ALA A 230 -8.04 9.73 5.35
N LEU A 231 -7.66 11.01 5.25
CA LEU A 231 -6.32 11.39 4.81
C LEU A 231 -5.24 11.10 5.86
N ALA A 232 -5.54 11.27 7.15
CA ALA A 232 -4.57 11.00 8.22
C ALA A 232 -4.10 9.52 8.21
N PRO A 233 -5.00 8.51 8.16
CA PRO A 233 -4.59 7.11 7.96
C PRO A 233 -3.76 6.87 6.69
N LEU A 234 -4.10 7.51 5.57
CA LEU A 234 -3.34 7.37 4.31
C LEU A 234 -1.92 7.90 4.43
N ILE A 235 -1.74 9.04 5.12
CA ILE A 235 -0.42 9.61 5.40
C ILE A 235 0.36 8.69 6.33
N THR A 236 -0.27 8.18 7.39
CA THR A 236 0.38 7.22 8.30
C THR A 236 0.86 5.97 7.56
N LEU A 237 0.05 5.41 6.66
CA LEU A 237 0.43 4.27 5.82
C LEU A 237 1.59 4.61 4.88
N PHE A 238 1.50 5.76 4.20
CA PHE A 238 2.56 6.25 3.31
C PHE A 238 3.89 6.41 4.07
N VAL A 239 3.89 7.17 5.16
CA VAL A 239 5.07 7.49 5.97
C VAL A 239 5.68 6.23 6.57
N SER A 240 4.86 5.37 7.19
CA SER A 240 5.35 4.14 7.83
C SER A 240 6.03 3.20 6.83
N ARG A 241 5.59 3.20 5.58
CA ARG A 241 6.16 2.34 4.54
C ARG A 241 7.35 2.97 3.84
N ASN A 242 7.26 4.25 3.48
CA ASN A 242 8.24 4.90 2.62
C ASN A 242 9.38 5.61 3.38
N CYS A 243 9.30 5.78 4.71
CA CYS A 243 10.32 6.53 5.47
C CYS A 243 11.75 6.03 5.23
N HIS A 244 11.95 4.73 5.05
CA HIS A 244 13.28 4.16 4.79
C HIS A 244 13.88 4.58 3.45
N ILE A 245 13.05 4.87 2.44
CA ILE A 245 13.51 5.36 1.13
C ILE A 245 14.02 6.78 1.27
N TRP A 246 13.32 7.62 2.04
CA TRP A 246 13.69 9.01 2.25
C TRP A 246 14.99 9.20 3.03
N LYS A 247 15.52 8.18 3.70
CA LYS A 247 16.84 8.25 4.37
C LYS A 247 18.03 8.21 3.40
N ASP A 248 17.78 8.10 2.09
CA ASP A 248 18.82 8.15 1.07
C ASP A 248 19.57 9.50 1.07
N ALA A 249 20.89 9.43 0.91
CA ALA A 249 21.78 10.59 1.00
C ALA A 249 21.54 11.65 -0.09
N VAL A 250 20.94 11.25 -1.22
CA VAL A 250 20.62 12.15 -2.33
C VAL A 250 19.20 12.69 -2.20
N LEU A 251 18.26 11.88 -1.68
CA LEU A 251 16.87 12.31 -1.54
C LEU A 251 16.65 13.35 -0.43
N LEU A 252 17.38 13.27 0.68
CA LEU A 252 17.20 14.24 1.78
C LEU A 252 17.54 15.69 1.40
N PRO A 253 18.72 15.99 0.83
CA PRO A 253 19.02 17.34 0.36
C PRO A 253 18.04 17.82 -0.72
N TRP A 254 17.59 16.89 -1.58
CA TRP A 254 16.60 17.19 -2.61
C TRP A 254 15.23 17.54 -2.02
N LEU A 255 14.77 16.81 -1.00
CA LEU A 255 13.56 17.12 -0.25
C LEU A 255 13.67 18.49 0.42
N GLU A 256 14.75 18.72 1.14
CA GLU A 256 15.02 19.98 1.84
C GLU A 256 14.96 21.18 0.89
N LYS A 257 15.61 21.07 -0.28
CA LYS A 257 15.56 22.11 -1.32
C LYS A 257 14.13 22.40 -1.77
N ASN A 258 13.33 21.36 -2.04
CA ASN A 258 11.95 21.56 -2.51
C ASN A 258 11.01 22.07 -1.42
N VAL A 259 11.24 21.70 -0.16
CA VAL A 259 10.52 22.27 0.99
C VAL A 259 10.78 23.78 1.07
N HIS A 260 12.04 24.23 0.95
CA HIS A 260 12.37 25.65 0.94
C HIS A 260 11.71 26.40 -0.24
N ASN A 261 11.74 25.81 -1.44
CA ASN A 261 11.06 26.40 -2.61
C ASN A 261 9.54 26.55 -2.38
N VAL A 262 8.90 25.56 -1.74
CA VAL A 262 7.47 25.64 -1.39
C VAL A 262 7.23 26.76 -0.39
N LEU A 263 8.06 26.88 0.65
CA LEU A 263 7.97 27.97 1.61
C LEU A 263 8.15 29.33 0.93
N ASP A 264 9.12 29.48 0.02
CA ASP A 264 9.29 30.72 -0.74
C ASP A 264 8.03 31.08 -1.55
N ARG A 265 7.37 30.10 -2.19
CA ARG A 265 6.09 30.31 -2.90
C ARG A 265 4.96 30.72 -1.96
N VAL A 266 4.90 30.13 -0.77
CA VAL A 266 3.90 30.48 0.25
C VAL A 266 4.13 31.91 0.78
N ASP A 267 5.38 32.25 1.12
CA ASP A 267 5.78 33.58 1.58
C ASP A 267 5.48 34.67 0.53
N GLN A 268 5.63 34.32 -0.75
CA GLN A 268 5.36 35.22 -1.89
C GLN A 268 3.87 35.29 -2.28
N ASN A 269 2.99 34.52 -1.64
CA ASN A 269 1.59 34.37 -2.02
C ASN A 269 1.41 33.99 -3.51
N ASP A 270 2.23 33.06 -3.99
CA ASP A 270 2.14 32.54 -5.36
C ASP A 270 0.71 32.00 -5.61
N PRO A 271 0.04 32.39 -6.74
CA PRO A 271 -1.30 31.91 -7.09
C PRO A 271 -1.46 30.39 -7.03
N ILE A 272 -0.40 29.62 -7.27
CA ILE A 272 -0.44 28.16 -7.20
C ILE A 272 -0.78 27.65 -5.79
N VAL A 273 -0.37 28.36 -4.74
CA VAL A 273 -0.64 27.98 -3.34
C VAL A 273 -2.14 28.03 -3.07
N GLN A 274 -2.81 29.06 -3.59
CA GLN A 274 -4.25 29.22 -3.49
C GLN A 274 -4.99 28.17 -4.32
N ASP A 275 -4.52 27.84 -5.52
CA ASP A 275 -5.08 26.76 -6.34
C ASP A 275 -5.01 25.40 -5.60
N TYR A 276 -3.87 25.07 -4.97
CA TYR A 276 -3.77 23.85 -4.15
C TYR A 276 -4.64 23.88 -2.89
N PHE A 277 -4.84 25.06 -2.29
CA PHE A 277 -5.81 25.23 -1.20
C PHE A 277 -7.23 24.89 -1.68
N GLU A 278 -7.66 25.45 -2.81
CA GLU A 278 -8.98 25.14 -3.37
C GLU A 278 -9.10 23.66 -3.78
N LYS A 279 -8.04 23.07 -4.34
CA LYS A 279 -7.99 21.63 -4.62
C LYS A 279 -8.09 20.78 -3.35
N ARG A 280 -7.58 21.24 -2.18
CA ARG A 280 -7.79 20.57 -0.88
C ARG A 280 -9.25 20.57 -0.45
N MET A 281 -9.95 21.66 -0.72
CA MET A 281 -11.36 21.82 -0.33
C MET A 281 -12.34 20.97 -1.14
N ARG A 282 -11.95 20.51 -2.35
CA ARG A 282 -12.83 19.77 -3.28
C ARG A 282 -12.67 18.25 -3.22
N ARG A 283 -11.86 17.71 -2.30
CA ARG A 283 -11.50 16.28 -2.24
C ARG A 283 -12.51 15.45 -1.45
#